data_AF-A0A6I1W1U5-F1
#
_entry.id   AF-A0A6I1W1U5-F1
#
_cell.length_a   1.000
_cell.length_b   1.000
_cell.length_c   1.000
_cell.angle_alpha   90.00
_cell.angle_beta   90.00
_cell.angle_gamma   90.00
#
_symmetry.space_group_name_H-M   'P 1'
#
loop_
_entity.id
_entity.type
_entity.pdbx_description
1 polymer ?
#
loop_
_entity_poly.entity_id
_entity_poly.type
_entity_poly.pdbx_seq_one_letter_code
_entity_poly.pdbx_strand_id
1 'polypeptide(L)'
;RQQLAAVCASQIVELLNGGQQGRCGFAREGQTLKGLLPADIAILVRDGKEAQAVRRELSARGVRSVYLSDKDSVYAAQEAH
;
A
#
# COMPACT_ATOMS: atom_id res chain seq x y z
N ARG A 1 -4.88 9.80 14.58
CA ARG A 1 -3.83 9.05 13.84
C ARG A 1 -4.35 7.70 13.33
N GLN A 2 -4.89 6.83 14.18
CA GLN A 2 -5.52 5.57 13.74
C GLN A 2 -6.65 5.79 12.72
N GLN A 3 -7.49 6.80 12.92
CA GLN A 3 -8.59 7.10 11.99
C GLN A 3 -8.11 7.53 10.59
N LEU A 4 -7.00 8.29 10.50
CA LEU A 4 -6.39 8.63 9.20
C LEU A 4 -5.79 7.41 8.52
N ALA A 5 -5.13 6.52 9.28
CA ALA A 5 -4.60 5.27 8.75
C ALA A 5 -5.73 4.35 8.24
N ALA A 6 -6.84 4.27 8.98
CA ALA A 6 -8.01 3.47 8.59
C ALA A 6 -8.66 4.00 7.31
N VAL A 7 -8.85 5.32 7.20
CA VAL A 7 -9.39 5.97 5.98
C VAL A 7 -8.46 5.74 4.79
N CYS A 8 -7.15 5.96 4.96
CA CYS A 8 -6.15 5.73 3.92
C CYS A 8 -6.17 4.26 3.44
N ALA A 9 -6.16 3.31 4.37
CA ALA A 9 -6.19 1.88 4.03
C ALA A 9 -7.48 1.49 3.30
N SER A 10 -8.64 2.01 3.72
CA SER A 10 -9.91 1.75 3.03
C SER A 10 -9.90 2.29 1.60
N GLN A 11 -9.36 3.49 1.39
CA GLN A 11 -9.29 4.10 0.07
C GLN A 11 -8.32 3.35 -0.86
N ILE A 12 -7.21 2.83 -0.34
CA ILE A 12 -6.30 1.96 -1.08
C ILE A 12 -7.00 0.67 -1.53
N VAL A 13 -7.74 0.03 -0.62
CA VAL A 13 -8.52 -1.19 -0.94
C VAL A 13 -9.56 -0.91 -2.01
N GLU A 14 -10.26 0.22 -1.92
CA GLU A 14 -11.24 0.61 -2.93
C GLU A 14 -10.59 0.79 -4.31
N LEU A 15 -9.44 1.47 -4.38
CA LEU A 15 -8.68 1.65 -5.62
C LEU A 15 -8.18 0.32 -6.19
N LEU A 16 -7.68 -0.59 -5.35
CA LEU A 16 -7.22 -1.91 -5.77
C LEU A 16 -8.36 -2.80 -6.28
N ASN A 17 -9.50 -2.76 -5.59
CA ASN A 17 -10.71 -3.48 -6.03
C ASN A 17 -11.23 -2.90 -7.36
N GLY A 18 -11.23 -1.57 -7.50
CA GLY A 18 -11.51 -0.90 -8.77
C GLY A 18 -10.52 -1.28 -9.87
N GLY A 19 -9.24 -1.47 -9.52
CA GLY A 19 -8.18 -1.99 -10.38
C GLY A 19 -8.50 -3.34 -10.99
N GLN A 20 -8.88 -4.28 -10.15
CA GLN A 20 -9.26 -5.64 -10.57
C GLN A 20 -10.53 -5.65 -11.42
N GLN A 21 -11.44 -4.71 -11.20
CA GLN A 21 -12.69 -4.59 -11.95
C GLN A 21 -12.55 -3.74 -13.22
N GLY A 22 -11.35 -3.26 -13.57
CA GLY A 22 -11.13 -2.39 -14.72
C GLY A 22 -11.80 -1.01 -14.61
N ARG A 23 -12.10 -0.57 -13.38
CA ARG A 23 -12.69 0.75 -13.07
C ARG A 23 -11.65 1.78 -12.63
N CYS A 24 -10.51 1.31 -12.10
CA CYS A 24 -9.41 2.16 -11.67
C CYS A 24 -8.11 1.67 -12.31
N GLY A 25 -7.19 2.58 -12.62
CA GLY A 25 -5.95 2.20 -13.28
C GLY A 25 -5.30 3.35 -14.00
N PHE A 26 -4.23 3.04 -14.74
CA PHE A 26 -3.51 3.99 -15.55
C PHE A 26 -4.00 3.90 -17.00
N ALA A 27 -4.46 5.03 -17.52
CA ALA A 27 -4.79 5.19 -18.94
C ALA A 27 -3.60 5.83 -19.66
N ARG A 28 -3.30 5.34 -20.86
CA ARG A 28 -2.38 6.00 -21.80
C ARG A 28 -3.12 6.18 -23.12
N GLU A 29 -2.79 7.24 -23.85
CA GLU A 29 -3.40 7.50 -25.15
C GLU A 29 -3.24 6.29 -26.07
N GLY A 30 -4.36 5.84 -26.64
CA GLY A 30 -4.41 4.66 -27.52
C GLY A 30 -4.29 3.30 -26.83
N GLN A 31 -4.26 3.22 -25.48
CA GLN A 31 -4.19 1.95 -24.75
C GLN A 31 -5.42 1.72 -23.87
N THR A 32 -5.72 0.43 -23.63
CA THR A 32 -6.73 0.04 -22.66
C THR A 32 -6.28 0.40 -21.24
N LEU A 33 -7.24 0.61 -20.34
CA LEU A 33 -6.96 0.91 -18.94
C LEU A 33 -6.13 -0.21 -18.32
N LYS A 34 -4.89 0.09 -17.91
CA LYS A 34 -4.08 -0.85 -17.12
C LYS A 34 -4.54 -0.78 -15.67
N GLY A 35 -5.18 -1.84 -15.18
CA GLY A 35 -5.68 -1.93 -13.80
C GLY A 35 -4.58 -1.63 -12.76
N LEU A 36 -4.96 -0.92 -11.70
CA LEU A 36 -4.06 -0.58 -10.59
C LEU A 36 -3.64 -1.84 -9.82
N LEU A 37 -2.34 -2.02 -9.63
CA LEU A 37 -1.78 -3.11 -8.84
C LEU A 37 -1.25 -2.59 -7.48
N PRO A 38 -1.14 -3.45 -6.45
CA PRO A 38 -0.52 -3.05 -5.18
C PRO A 38 0.90 -2.47 -5.33
N ALA A 39 1.66 -2.97 -6.32
CA ALA A 39 3.01 -2.49 -6.61
C ALA A 39 3.05 -1.06 -7.20
N ASP A 40 1.92 -0.53 -7.66
CA ASP A 40 1.82 0.82 -8.21
C ASP A 40 1.52 1.89 -7.13
N ILE A 41 1.39 1.48 -5.86
CA ILE A 41 1.02 2.37 -4.74
C ILE A 41 2.21 2.54 -3.79
N ALA A 42 2.56 3.79 -3.51
CA ALA A 42 3.51 4.16 -2.46
C ALA A 42 2.85 5.10 -1.45
N ILE A 43 3.04 4.84 -0.15
CA ILE A 43 2.48 5.63 0.94
C ILE A 43 3.62 6.35 1.65
N LEU A 44 3.66 7.68 1.54
CA LEU A 44 4.63 8.50 2.24
C LEU A 44 4.13 8.78 3.66
N VAL A 45 5.00 8.55 4.64
CA VAL A 45 4.72 8.72 6.06
C VAL A 45 5.82 9.55 6.71
N ARG A 46 5.51 10.28 7.78
CA ARG A 46 6.50 11.13 8.46
C ARG A 46 7.47 10.32 9.33
N ASP A 47 6.99 9.24 9.93
CA ASP A 47 7.77 8.40 10.85
C ASP A 47 7.33 6.92 10.82
N GLY A 48 8.10 6.07 11.50
CA GLY A 48 7.81 4.63 11.58
C GLY A 48 6.53 4.28 12.37
N LYS A 49 6.05 5.15 13.27
CA LYS A 49 4.80 4.90 13.99
C LYS A 49 3.59 5.03 13.06
N GLU A 50 3.62 6.02 12.17
CA GLU A 50 2.62 6.17 11.10
C GLU A 50 2.68 4.99 10.13
N ALA A 51 3.89 4.58 9.72
CA ALA A 51 4.08 3.41 8.87
C ALA A 51 3.42 2.15 9.46
N GLN A 52 3.66 1.90 10.75
CA GLN A 52 3.11 0.73 11.45
C GLN A 52 1.59 0.82 11.60
N ALA A 53 1.03 2.02 11.83
CA ALA A 53 -0.42 2.22 11.88
C ALA A 53 -1.07 1.88 10.53
N VAL A 54 -0.55 2.43 9.44
CA VAL A 54 -1.07 2.16 8.08
C VAL A 54 -0.90 0.69 7.70
N ARG A 55 0.26 0.09 7.99
CA ARG A 55 0.52 -1.33 7.73
C ARG A 55 -0.44 -2.26 8.46
N ARG A 56 -0.77 -1.97 9.73
CA ARG A 56 -1.77 -2.73 10.49
C ARG A 56 -3.15 -2.66 9.83
N GLU A 57 -3.58 -1.47 9.43
CA GLU A 57 -4.89 -1.29 8.78
C GLU A 57 -4.95 -1.98 7.40
N LEU A 58 -3.88 -1.91 6.61
CA LEU A 58 -3.78 -2.61 5.33
C LEU A 58 -3.80 -4.13 5.51
N SER A 59 -3.03 -4.64 6.47
CA SER A 59 -2.98 -6.07 6.78
C SER A 59 -4.32 -6.60 7.27
N ALA A 60 -5.03 -5.83 8.10
CA ALA A 60 -6.39 -6.19 8.56
C ALA A 60 -7.40 -6.30 7.40
N ARG A 61 -7.11 -5.65 6.26
CA ARG A 61 -7.93 -5.69 5.04
C ARG A 61 -7.34 -6.64 3.98
N GLY A 62 -6.35 -7.46 4.32
CA GLY A 62 -5.73 -8.44 3.42
C GLY A 62 -4.74 -7.87 2.41
N VAL A 63 -4.37 -6.59 2.53
CA VAL A 63 -3.40 -5.94 1.62
C VAL A 63 -2.00 -6.09 2.21
N ARG A 64 -1.15 -6.86 1.50
CA ARG A 64 0.28 -6.99 1.85
C ARG A 64 1.00 -5.67 1.60
N SER A 65 1.78 -5.21 2.57
CA SER A 65 2.59 -3.99 2.47
C SER A 65 3.97 -4.20 3.09
N VAL A 66 4.96 -3.56 2.48
CA VAL A 66 6.34 -3.52 2.95
C VAL A 66 6.67 -2.10 3.40
N TYR A 67 7.45 -1.98 4.47
CA TYR A 67 7.97 -0.69 4.93
C TYR A 67 9.44 -0.62 4.53
N LEU A 68 9.76 0.28 3.61
CA LEU A 68 11.13 0.69 3.34
C LEU A 68 11.34 2.07 3.96
N SER A 69 12.19 2.13 4.97
CA SER A 69 12.83 3.36 5.42
C SER A 69 14.32 3.11 5.39
N ASP A 70 15.07 4.07 4.86
CA ASP A 70 16.52 4.00 4.63
C ASP A 70 17.36 3.57 5.85
N LYS A 71 16.77 3.53 7.06
CA LYS A 71 17.44 3.10 8.29
C LYS A 71 17.24 1.64 8.70
N ASP A 72 16.18 0.97 8.26
CA ASP A 72 15.84 -0.39 8.74
C ASP A 72 15.77 -1.44 7.62
N SER A 73 15.94 -1.06 6.35
CA SER A 73 15.60 -1.90 5.20
C SER A 73 16.53 -3.09 4.92
N VAL A 74 17.62 -3.29 5.66
CA VAL A 74 18.56 -4.42 5.43
C VAL A 74 18.93 -5.21 6.67
N TYR A 75 18.73 -4.68 7.88
CA TYR A 75 19.18 -5.33 9.13
C TYR A 75 18.07 -5.99 9.95
N ALA A 76 16.80 -5.86 9.56
CA ALA A 76 15.67 -6.42 10.31
C ALA A 76 15.10 -7.72 9.74
N ALA A 77 15.71 -8.30 8.70
CA ALA A 77 15.42 -9.67 8.27
C ALA A 77 16.32 -10.63 9.06
N GLN A 78 15.85 -11.08 10.22
CA GLN A 78 16.47 -12.23 10.88
C GLN A 78 16.06 -13.51 10.12
N GLU A 79 16.72 -13.76 9.00
CA GLU A 79 16.83 -15.13 8.49
C GLU A 79 17.87 -15.86 9.34
N ALA A 80 17.42 -16.40 10.46
CA ALA A 80 18.15 -17.41 11.21
C ALA A 80 17.14 -18.33 11.89
N HIS A 81 16.76 -19.40 11.20
CA HIS A 81 16.97 -20.76 11.72
C HIS A 81 16.87 -21.82 10.62
#